data_AF-A0A974NP37-F1
#
_entry.id   AF-A0A974NP37-F1
#
_cell.length_a   1.000
_cell.length_b   1.000
_cell.length_c   1.000
_cell.angle_alpha   90.00
_cell.angle_beta   90.00
_cell.angle_gamma   90.00
#
_symmetry.space_group_name_H-M   'P 1'
#
loop_
_entity.id
_entity.type
_entity.pdbx_description
1 polymer ?
#
loop_
_entity_poly.entity_id
_entity_poly.type
_entity_poly.pdbx_seq_one_letter_code
_entity_poly.pdbx_strand_id
1 'polypeptide(L)'
;MKDKPTKDQFFYQGSAECCGDDRQKGAPSFRSKFQKFLIIEFKDEIDITNEKNQGLQDDILLQFIVTSYVEIVEWWIKNEMPKPPEVMAEQVGILLDRNL
;
A
#
# COMPACT_ATOMS: atom_id res chain seq x y z
N MET A 1 24.19 0.69 6.62
CA MET A 1 23.00 1.43 6.14
C MET A 1 22.72 0.96 4.74
N LYS A 2 21.67 0.15 4.54
CA LYS A 2 21.16 -0.08 3.19
C LYS A 2 20.18 1.06 2.94
N ASP A 3 20.35 1.81 1.86
CA ASP A 3 19.41 2.85 1.48
C ASP A 3 17.99 2.29 1.46
N LYS A 4 17.07 3.04 2.09
CA LYS A 4 15.64 2.72 2.06
C LYS A 4 15.20 2.84 0.60
N PRO A 5 14.64 1.80 -0.03
CA PRO A 5 14.23 1.88 -1.42
C PRO A 5 13.18 2.99 -1.59
N THR A 6 13.21 3.69 -2.72
CA THR A 6 12.25 4.76 -2.99
C THR A 6 10.83 4.20 -3.15
N LYS A 7 9.80 5.01 -2.88
CA LYS A 7 8.38 4.60 -2.98
C LYS A 7 8.07 3.95 -4.34
N ASP A 8 8.70 4.42 -5.41
CA ASP A 8 8.58 3.87 -6.76
C ASP A 8 9.18 2.46 -6.88
N GLN A 9 10.36 2.22 -6.30
CA GLN A 9 11.00 0.89 -6.33
C GLN A 9 10.13 -0.17 -5.67
N PHE A 10 9.44 0.15 -4.59
CA PHE A 10 8.54 -0.80 -3.93
C PHE A 10 7.26 -1.08 -4.71
N PHE A 11 6.71 -0.10 -5.41
CA PHE A 11 5.59 -0.33 -6.31
C PHE A 11 5.97 -1.32 -7.42
N TYR A 12 7.14 -1.15 -8.03
CA TYR A 12 7.66 -2.10 -9.02
C TYR A 12 7.95 -3.48 -8.41
N GLN A 13 8.51 -3.56 -7.21
CA GLN A 13 8.85 -4.83 -6.57
C GLN A 13 7.61 -5.63 -6.11
N GLY A 14 6.60 -4.95 -5.59
CA GLY A 14 5.29 -5.58 -5.27
C GLY A 14 4.55 -6.04 -6.52
N SER A 15 4.68 -5.32 -7.65
CA SER A 15 4.10 -5.73 -8.93
C SER A 15 4.83 -6.93 -9.56
N ALA A 16 6.16 -7.03 -9.40
CA ALA A 16 6.95 -8.16 -9.90
C ALA A 16 6.62 -9.48 -9.17
N GLU A 17 6.32 -9.43 -7.86
CA GLU A 17 5.82 -10.59 -7.11
C GLU A 17 4.43 -11.04 -7.58
N CYS A 18 3.62 -10.14 -8.16
CA CYS A 18 2.30 -10.46 -8.71
C CYS A 18 2.37 -11.23 -10.05
N CYS A 19 3.49 -11.17 -10.78
CA CYS A 19 3.68 -11.85 -12.06
C CYS A 19 4.39 -13.21 -11.94
N GLY A 20 4.80 -13.62 -10.73
CA GLY A 20 5.36 -14.94 -10.46
C GLY A 20 4.28 -16.02 -10.45
N ASP A 21 4.47 -17.06 -11.26
CA ASP A 21 3.57 -18.20 -11.40
C ASP A 21 3.45 -19.03 -10.11
N ASP A 22 2.54 -18.63 -9.21
CA ASP A 22 2.18 -19.41 -8.01
C ASP A 22 0.65 -19.43 -7.80
N ARG A 23 -0.06 -19.87 -8.85
CA ARG A 23 -1.53 -19.92 -8.90
C ARG A 23 -2.22 -20.91 -7.95
N GLN A 24 -1.52 -21.59 -7.02
CA GLN A 24 -2.18 -22.54 -6.11
C GLN A 24 -1.80 -22.51 -4.62
N LYS A 25 -0.86 -21.67 -4.16
CA LYS A 25 -0.54 -21.57 -2.71
C LYS A 25 -0.29 -20.15 -2.16
N GLY A 26 -0.31 -19.11 -3.01
CA GLY A 26 0.11 -17.75 -2.63
C GLY A 26 -0.93 -16.84 -1.94
N ALA A 27 -2.24 -17.10 -2.11
CA ALA A 27 -3.25 -16.05 -1.89
C ALA A 27 -3.49 -15.59 -0.42
N PRO A 28 -3.53 -16.46 0.61
CA PRO A 28 -3.71 -15.99 1.99
C PRO A 28 -2.42 -15.42 2.59
N SER A 29 -1.25 -15.88 2.12
CA SER A 29 0.04 -15.49 2.69
C SER A 29 0.58 -14.20 2.09
N PHE A 30 0.35 -13.92 0.80
CA PHE A 30 0.80 -12.68 0.18
C PHE A 30 0.03 -11.47 0.72
N ARG A 31 -1.31 -11.49 0.67
CA ARG A 31 -2.14 -10.39 1.19
C ARG A 31 -1.82 -10.10 2.65
N SER A 32 -1.72 -11.12 3.49
CA SER A 32 -1.43 -10.94 4.92
C SER A 32 0.01 -10.49 5.20
N LYS A 33 1.00 -10.94 4.43
CA LYS A 33 2.39 -10.46 4.55
C LYS A 33 2.54 -9.01 4.05
N PHE A 34 1.93 -8.69 2.91
CA PHE A 34 1.95 -7.36 2.34
C PHE A 34 1.23 -6.35 3.24
N GLN A 35 0.07 -6.72 3.78
CA GLN A 35 -0.64 -5.91 4.76
C GLN A 35 0.20 -5.66 6.03
N LYS A 36 0.84 -6.70 6.59
CA LYS A 36 1.73 -6.54 7.74
C LYS A 36 2.93 -5.63 7.44
N PHE A 37 3.51 -5.76 6.25
CA PHE A 37 4.59 -4.89 5.79
C PHE A 37 4.14 -3.43 5.74
N LEU A 38 2.98 -3.14 5.14
CA LEU A 38 2.42 -1.79 5.06
C LEU A 38 2.06 -1.22 6.45
N ILE A 39 1.57 -2.05 7.38
CA ILE A 39 1.34 -1.63 8.77
C ILE A 39 2.65 -1.14 9.39
N ILE A 40 3.75 -1.88 9.21
CA ILE A 40 5.06 -1.49 9.76
C ILE A 40 5.56 -0.21 9.09
N GLU A 41 5.45 -0.11 7.77
CA GLU A 41 5.96 1.03 7.00
C GLU A 41 5.21 2.33 7.28
N PHE A 42 3.88 2.29 7.41
CA PHE A 42 3.07 3.48 7.64
C PHE A 42 2.89 3.83 9.12
N LYS A 43 3.27 2.97 10.05
CA LYS A 43 3.08 3.24 11.48
C LYS A 43 3.74 4.54 11.94
N ASP A 44 4.93 4.82 11.44
CA ASP A 44 5.71 6.01 11.83
C ASP A 44 5.39 7.24 10.96
N GLU A 45 4.59 7.07 9.91
CA GLU A 45 4.19 8.14 8.97
C GLU A 45 2.83 8.75 9.33
N ILE A 46 2.07 8.14 10.25
CA ILE A 46 0.77 8.66 10.68
C ILE A 46 0.95 9.80 11.66
N ASP A 47 0.42 10.96 11.29
CA ASP A 47 0.34 12.12 12.17
C ASP A 47 -1.13 12.47 12.50
N ILE A 48 -1.58 12.02 13.67
CA ILE A 48 -2.89 12.38 14.21
C ILE A 48 -2.93 13.78 14.86
N THR A 49 -1.77 14.44 15.01
CA THR A 49 -1.69 15.81 15.53
C THR A 49 -1.98 16.85 14.45
N ASN A 50 -1.94 16.43 13.18
CA ASN A 50 -2.42 17.21 12.06
C ASN A 50 -3.93 17.48 12.19
N GLU A 51 -4.35 18.72 11.91
CA GLU A 51 -5.75 19.15 11.97
C GLU A 51 -6.69 18.23 11.17
N LYS A 52 -6.19 17.62 10.08
CA LYS A 52 -6.96 16.70 9.24
C LYS A 52 -7.39 15.42 9.96
N ASN A 53 -6.56 14.93 10.87
CA ASN A 53 -6.72 13.62 11.52
C ASN A 53 -7.14 13.75 13.00
N GLN A 54 -7.41 14.98 13.46
CA GLN A 54 -7.78 15.26 14.84
C GLN A 54 -9.04 14.48 15.26
N GLY A 55 -8.95 13.76 16.37
CA GLY A 55 -10.05 12.98 16.92
C GLY A 55 -10.17 11.54 16.40
N LEU A 56 -9.31 11.13 15.47
CA LEU A 56 -9.14 9.73 15.09
C LEU A 56 -8.19 9.01 16.05
N GLN A 57 -8.38 7.69 16.19
CA GLN A 57 -7.41 6.82 16.85
C GLN A 57 -6.39 6.34 15.83
N ASP A 58 -5.11 6.36 16.19
CA ASP A 58 -3.97 6.05 15.31
C ASP A 58 -4.10 4.68 14.67
N ASP A 59 -4.57 3.68 15.43
CA ASP A 59 -4.74 2.30 14.98
C ASP A 59 -5.86 2.17 13.93
N ILE A 60 -6.97 2.90 14.11
CA ILE A 60 -8.08 2.95 13.15
C ILE A 60 -7.63 3.63 11.86
N LEU A 61 -6.91 4.75 11.95
CA LEU A 61 -6.37 5.45 10.79
C LEU A 61 -5.35 4.58 10.04
N LEU A 62 -4.45 3.92 10.76
CA LEU A 62 -3.47 3.00 10.17
C LEU A 62 -4.14 1.84 9.44
N GLN A 63 -5.12 1.22 10.08
CA GLN A 63 -5.85 0.12 9.47
C GLN A 63 -6.61 0.59 8.22
N PHE A 64 -7.20 1.79 8.23
CA PHE A 64 -7.87 2.38 7.08
C PHE A 64 -6.90 2.60 5.91
N ILE A 65 -5.76 3.26 6.15
CA ILE A 65 -4.77 3.57 5.10
C ILE A 65 -4.24 2.28 4.47
N VAL A 66 -3.78 1.34 5.30
CA VAL A 66 -3.23 0.07 4.83
C VAL A 66 -4.28 -0.73 4.04
N THR A 67 -5.50 -0.86 4.58
CA THR A 67 -6.54 -1.68 3.93
C THR A 67 -6.97 -1.05 2.60
N SER A 68 -7.10 0.27 2.55
CA SER A 68 -7.45 0.99 1.33
C SER A 68 -6.38 0.86 0.26
N TYR A 69 -5.10 0.96 0.63
CA TYR A 69 -3.98 0.77 -0.29
C TYR A 69 -3.99 -0.63 -0.91
N VAL A 70 -4.08 -1.67 -0.08
CA VAL A 70 -4.13 -3.07 -0.54
C VAL A 70 -5.31 -3.30 -1.47
N GLU A 71 -6.49 -2.79 -1.11
CA GLU A 71 -7.69 -3.01 -1.90
C GLU A 71 -7.63 -2.32 -3.27
N ILE A 72 -7.08 -1.10 -3.35
CA ILE A 72 -6.91 -0.39 -4.63
C ILE A 72 -5.94 -1.14 -5.54
N VAL A 73 -4.79 -1.59 -5.01
CA VAL A 73 -3.79 -2.34 -5.80
C VAL A 73 -4.37 -3.68 -6.26
N GLU A 74 -5.08 -4.40 -5.39
CA GLU A 74 -5.74 -5.64 -5.78
C GLU A 74 -6.82 -5.42 -6.84
N TRP A 75 -7.65 -4.39 -6.69
CA TRP A 75 -8.65 -4.03 -7.69
C TRP A 75 -7.99 -3.74 -9.03
N TRP A 76 -6.92 -2.95 -9.05
CA TRP A 76 -6.21 -2.61 -10.27
C TRP A 76 -5.69 -3.85 -10.99
N ILE A 77 -5.09 -4.80 -10.26
CA ILE A 77 -4.59 -6.07 -10.83
C ILE A 77 -5.75 -6.95 -11.31
N LYS A 78 -6.80 -7.12 -10.50
CA LYS A 78 -7.96 -7.98 -10.83
C LYS A 78 -8.72 -7.49 -12.07
N ASN A 79 -8.62 -6.21 -12.40
CA ASN A 79 -9.28 -5.60 -13.57
C ASN A 79 -8.32 -5.42 -14.75
N GLU A 80 -7.30 -6.27 -14.85
CA GLU A 80 -6.33 -6.26 -15.97
C GLU A 80 -5.57 -4.94 -16.10
N MET A 81 -5.28 -4.29 -14.96
CA MET A 81 -4.52 -3.05 -14.88
C MET A 81 -5.09 -1.95 -15.80
N PRO A 82 -6.31 -1.45 -15.53
CA PRO A 82 -7.03 -0.54 -16.43
C PRO A 82 -6.37 0.83 -16.61
N LYS A 83 -5.30 1.11 -15.86
CA LYS A 83 -4.45 2.29 -15.93
C LYS A 83 -2.98 1.87 -15.93
N PRO A 84 -2.08 2.62 -16.58
CA PRO A 84 -0.65 2.35 -16.50
C PRO A 84 -0.15 2.34 -15.04
N PRO A 85 0.86 1.51 -14.72
CA PRO A 85 1.49 1.45 -13.40
C PRO A 85 1.88 2.83 -12.85
N GLU A 86 2.45 3.69 -13.69
CA GLU A 86 2.94 5.02 -13.31
C GLU A 86 1.79 5.93 -12.87
N VAL A 87 0.66 5.86 -13.57
CA VAL A 87 -0.55 6.63 -13.23
C VAL A 87 -1.14 6.14 -11.91
N MET A 88 -1.15 4.83 -11.67
CA MET A 88 -1.63 4.29 -10.39
C MET A 88 -0.73 4.66 -9.23
N ALA A 89 0.59 4.59 -9.41
CA ALA A 89 1.56 4.99 -8.39
C ALA A 89 1.36 6.47 -8.01
N GLU A 90 1.21 7.36 -8.98
CA GLU A 90 0.95 8.78 -8.75
C GLU A 90 -0.38 8.99 -8.00
N GLN A 91 -1.48 8.41 -8.50
CA GLN A 91 -2.80 8.60 -7.92
C GLN A 91 -2.91 8.06 -6.49
N VAL A 92 -2.35 6.87 -6.24
CA VAL A 92 -2.35 6.26 -4.90
C VAL A 92 -1.40 7.02 -3.97
N GLY A 93 -0.26 7.50 -4.46
CA GLY A 93 0.65 8.37 -3.70
C GLY A 93 -0.05 9.64 -3.22
N ILE A 94 -0.79 10.33 -4.10
CA ILE A 94 -1.59 11.52 -3.75
C ILE A 94 -2.64 11.18 -2.67
N LEU A 95 -3.28 10.00 -2.74
CA LEU A 95 -4.23 9.58 -1.72
C LEU A 95 -3.54 9.33 -0.38
N LEU A 96 -2.35 8.72 -0.37
CA LEU A 96 -1.58 8.53 0.87
C LEU A 96 -1.20 9.88 1.49
N ASP A 97 -0.61 10.79 0.71
CA ASP A 97 -0.16 12.12 1.19
C ASP A 97 -1.32 13.00 1.69
N ARG A 98 -2.57 12.70 1.31
CA ARG A 98 -3.75 13.41 1.82
C ARG A 98 -4.21 12.91 3.19
N ASN A 99 -3.93 11.65 3.52
CA ASN A 99 -4.48 10.95 4.69
C ASN A 99 -3.44 10.64 5.77
N LEU A 100 -2.15 10.59 5.43
CA LEU A 100 -1.02 10.60 6.38
C LEU A 100 -0.80 12.03 6.90
#